data_AF-A0A6C0FP21-F1
#
_entry.id   AF-A0A6C0FP21-F1
#
_cell.length_a   1.000
_cell.length_b   1.000
_cell.length_c   1.000
_cell.angle_alpha   90.00
_cell.angle_beta   90.00
_cell.angle_gamma   90.00
#
_symmetry.space_group_name_H-M   'P 1'
#
loop_
_entity.id
_entity.type
_entity.pdbx_description
1 polymer ?
#
loop_
_entity_poly.entity_id
_entity_poly.type
_entity_poly.pdbx_seq_one_letter_code
_entity_poly.pdbx_strand_id
1 'polypeptide(L)'
;MSVTPVDLDDAADTTPPPVPSGPRSATWGLTWHGVRTVAALELRQRVRSTRWVVALVVWFLVVGALTLLITGAIGTMDEEGLQRGAIAFGAVTMLVLGLGLLVTPTLTSTAINGDRAAGTLATLQVTLLTPAEIAAGKLLAAWAAACAFLVASIPFLVLTLFLGDTPPTSLLGGLLLVALLLATVCGMGLGWSALVSRTAGSTVLTFVTVAALTVFTPMLFGLTLPVVTTTEDVRVYGVPPQEVTSSLMECEEFTQRSEVMHTERTWWLLGANPFVIVADAVPATTDTAVPPSEPLGAIREGVRDLRDGPPPVEDWCWIDDASPANSTASHNTAPVWPFGLALHVLLGAAGFVAAVRRLRVPQHHLARGTRVA
;
A
#
# COMPACT_ATOMS: atom_id res chain seq x y z
N MET A 1 80.46 -32.31 28.96
CA MET A 1 79.26 -31.44 28.98
C MET A 1 78.11 -32.25 28.41
N SER A 2 77.29 -32.82 29.29
CA SER A 2 76.10 -33.60 28.93
C SER A 2 74.89 -32.67 28.92
N VAL A 3 74.24 -32.52 27.77
CA VAL A 3 72.99 -31.76 27.63
C VAL A 3 71.84 -32.72 27.94
N THR A 4 71.11 -32.44 29.02
CA THR A 4 69.81 -33.06 29.30
C THR A 4 68.72 -32.37 28.45
N PRO A 5 67.81 -33.11 27.80
CA PRO A 5 66.67 -32.52 27.14
C PRO A 5 65.65 -32.06 28.19
N VAL A 6 65.05 -30.89 27.95
CA VAL A 6 63.91 -30.36 28.70
C VAL A 6 62.66 -30.99 28.09
N ASP A 7 61.96 -31.80 28.87
CA ASP A 7 60.61 -32.27 28.52
C ASP A 7 59.65 -31.06 28.57
N LEU A 8 59.02 -30.78 27.44
CA LEU A 8 57.90 -29.84 27.35
C LEU A 8 56.63 -30.62 27.68
N ASP A 9 56.17 -30.47 28.92
CA ASP A 9 54.87 -30.97 29.37
C ASP A 9 53.74 -30.53 28.43
N ASP A 10 52.81 -31.46 28.26
CA ASP A 10 51.63 -31.43 27.42
C ASP A 10 50.98 -30.06 27.24
N ALA A 11 50.78 -29.68 25.97
CA ALA A 11 49.90 -28.60 25.57
C ALA A 11 48.47 -28.91 26.03
N ALA A 12 48.12 -28.41 27.21
CA ALA A 12 46.77 -28.40 27.72
C ALA A 12 45.84 -27.78 26.66
N ASP A 13 44.89 -28.59 26.23
CA ASP A 13 43.73 -28.27 25.42
C ASP A 13 43.01 -27.04 26.01
N THR A 14 43.39 -25.85 25.54
CA THR A 14 42.73 -24.59 25.88
C THR A 14 41.54 -24.41 24.95
N THR A 15 40.55 -25.28 25.09
CA THR A 15 39.22 -25.00 24.56
C THR A 15 38.72 -23.73 25.24
N PRO A 16 38.47 -22.63 24.50
CA PRO A 16 37.94 -21.41 25.11
C PRO A 16 36.59 -21.75 25.76
N PRO A 17 36.28 -21.19 26.94
CA PRO A 17 35.04 -21.48 27.64
C PRO A 17 33.86 -21.18 26.72
N PRO A 18 32.81 -22.03 26.71
CA PRO A 18 31.64 -21.79 25.89
C PRO A 18 31.03 -20.43 26.27
N VAL A 19 30.97 -19.53 25.28
CA VAL A 19 30.34 -18.21 25.45
C VAL A 19 28.90 -18.45 25.90
N PRO A 20 28.47 -17.91 27.05
CA PRO A 20 27.12 -18.13 27.53
C PRO A 20 26.14 -17.63 26.47
N SER A 21 25.29 -18.54 25.98
CA SER A 21 24.22 -18.18 25.06
C SER A 21 23.23 -17.28 25.82
N GLY A 22 23.39 -15.96 25.65
CA GLY A 22 22.44 -14.98 26.16
C GLY A 22 21.02 -15.36 25.73
N PRO A 23 20.01 -15.14 26.59
CA PRO A 23 18.67 -15.67 26.36
C PRO A 23 18.11 -15.23 25.01
N ARG A 24 17.67 -16.20 24.20
CA ARG A 24 17.04 -15.98 22.87
C ARG A 24 15.82 -15.03 22.94
N SER A 25 15.29 -14.74 24.14
CA SER A 25 14.22 -13.77 24.39
C SER A 25 14.65 -12.31 24.20
N ALA A 26 15.95 -12.00 24.23
CA ALA A 26 16.43 -10.63 24.12
C ALA A 26 16.23 -10.00 22.73
N THR A 27 16.05 -10.78 21.66
CA THR A 27 16.01 -10.19 20.30
C THR A 27 14.65 -9.59 19.94
N TRP A 28 13.59 -10.15 20.51
CA TRP A 28 12.20 -9.79 20.26
C TRP A 28 11.55 -9.08 21.45
N GLY A 29 12.30 -8.87 22.54
CA GLY A 29 11.82 -8.09 23.68
C GLY A 29 11.47 -6.68 23.23
N LEU A 30 10.24 -6.24 23.50
CA LEU A 30 9.75 -4.94 23.09
C LEU A 30 9.27 -4.19 24.32
N THR A 31 10.01 -3.15 24.72
CA THR A 31 9.54 -2.20 25.74
C THR A 31 9.14 -0.89 25.08
N TRP A 32 8.03 -0.30 25.55
CA TRP A 32 7.62 1.03 25.07
C TRP A 32 8.70 2.09 25.31
N HIS A 33 9.46 1.95 26.41
CA HIS A 33 10.53 2.88 26.73
C HIS A 33 11.66 2.86 25.68
N GLY A 34 12.09 1.67 25.25
CA GLY A 34 13.11 1.52 24.21
C GLY A 34 12.65 2.08 22.86
N VAL A 35 11.46 1.64 22.40
CA VAL A 35 10.86 2.11 21.14
C VAL A 35 10.70 3.62 21.11
N ARG A 36 10.14 4.21 22.18
CA ARG A 36 9.92 5.66 22.28
C ARG A 36 11.24 6.43 22.29
N THR A 37 12.28 5.90 22.94
CA THR A 37 13.60 6.57 23.00
C THR A 37 14.23 6.67 21.62
N VAL A 38 14.24 5.56 20.87
CA VAL A 38 14.74 5.54 19.48
C VAL A 38 13.91 6.45 18.59
N ALA A 39 12.57 6.32 18.64
CA ALA A 39 11.68 7.12 17.81
C ALA A 39 11.81 8.62 18.09
N ALA A 40 11.90 9.01 19.37
CA ALA A 40 12.05 10.41 19.76
C ALA A 40 13.39 11.00 19.31
N LEU A 41 14.48 10.22 19.34
CA LEU A 41 15.78 10.66 18.85
C LEU A 41 15.74 10.95 17.35
N GLU A 42 15.23 10.00 16.56
CA GLU A 42 15.06 10.11 15.11
C GLU A 42 14.19 11.31 14.72
N LEU A 43 13.03 11.49 15.39
CA LEU A 43 12.13 12.60 15.12
C LEU A 43 12.75 13.95 15.47
N ARG A 44 13.48 14.06 16.59
CA ARG A 44 14.20 15.29 16.95
C ARG A 44 15.26 15.64 15.93
N GLN A 45 15.99 14.65 15.40
CA GLN A 45 16.97 14.89 14.33
C GLN A 45 16.30 15.40 13.05
N ARG A 46 15.15 14.85 12.66
CA ARG A 46 14.38 15.31 11.49
C ARG A 46 13.88 16.74 11.66
N VAL A 47 13.23 17.04 12.79
CA VAL A 47 12.66 18.38 13.07
C VAL A 47 13.73 19.48 13.14
N ARG A 48 14.96 19.15 13.55
CA ARG A 48 16.09 20.11 13.55
C ARG A 48 16.64 20.40 12.15
N SER A 49 16.27 19.62 11.14
CA SER A 49 16.72 19.84 9.77
C SER A 49 15.82 20.86 9.07
N THR A 50 16.40 21.93 8.53
CA THR A 50 15.67 22.90 7.68
C THR A 50 15.01 22.22 6.48
N ARG A 51 15.60 21.13 5.98
CA ARG A 51 15.07 20.34 4.86
C ARG A 51 13.69 19.76 5.17
N TRP A 52 13.45 19.37 6.42
CA TRP A 52 12.17 18.80 6.84
C TRP A 52 11.04 19.84 6.81
N VAL A 53 11.31 21.03 7.35
CA VAL A 53 10.35 22.15 7.33
C VAL A 53 10.03 22.56 5.90
N VAL A 54 11.06 22.69 5.04
CA VAL A 54 10.88 23.00 3.61
C VAL A 54 10.03 21.93 2.93
N ALA A 55 10.27 20.64 3.19
CA ALA A 55 9.47 19.56 2.61
C ALA A 55 7.99 19.65 3.00
N LEU A 56 7.67 19.93 4.27
CA LEU A 56 6.29 20.11 4.73
C LEU A 56 5.61 21.34 4.10
N VAL A 57 6.33 22.45 3.95
CA VAL A 57 5.80 23.66 3.29
C VAL A 57 5.55 23.39 1.81
N VAL A 58 6.51 22.79 1.10
CA VAL A 58 6.35 22.44 -0.32
C VAL A 58 5.18 21.48 -0.49
N TRP A 59 5.09 20.45 0.35
CA TRP A 59 3.96 19.53 0.35
C TRP A 59 2.62 20.26 0.52
N PHE A 60 2.50 21.11 1.54
CA PHE A 60 1.29 21.89 1.79
C PHE A 60 0.90 22.76 0.59
N LEU A 61 1.87 23.45 -0.01
CA LEU A 61 1.65 24.27 -1.20
C LEU A 61 1.23 23.45 -2.41
N VAL A 62 1.87 22.30 -2.65
CA VAL A 62 1.54 21.42 -3.78
C VAL A 62 0.16 20.81 -3.62
N VAL A 63 -0.15 20.23 -2.46
CA VAL A 63 -1.48 19.64 -2.19
C VAL A 63 -2.55 20.72 -2.26
N GLY A 64 -2.30 21.90 -1.69
CA GLY A 64 -3.24 23.02 -1.73
C GLY A 64 -3.48 23.54 -3.14
N ALA A 65 -2.41 23.76 -3.92
CA ALA A 65 -2.52 24.21 -5.31
C ALA A 65 -3.27 23.20 -6.16
N LEU A 66 -2.95 21.91 -6.05
CA LEU A 66 -3.65 20.86 -6.80
C LEU A 66 -5.11 20.73 -6.37
N THR A 67 -5.41 20.86 -5.06
CA THR A 67 -6.80 20.84 -4.57
C THR A 67 -7.61 22.00 -5.15
N LEU A 68 -7.05 23.21 -5.18
CA LEU A 68 -7.69 24.38 -5.78
C LEU A 68 -7.88 24.23 -7.29
N LEU A 69 -6.90 23.64 -7.99
CA LEU A 69 -7.02 23.36 -9.43
C LEU A 69 -8.10 22.32 -9.71
N ILE A 70 -8.15 21.23 -8.94
CA ILE A 70 -9.16 20.16 -9.08
C ILE A 70 -10.56 20.72 -8.81
N THR A 71 -10.75 21.39 -7.68
CA THR A 71 -12.06 21.98 -7.31
C THR A 71 -12.50 23.08 -8.29
N GLY A 72 -11.57 23.92 -8.75
CA GLY A 72 -11.82 24.93 -9.77
C GLY A 72 -12.22 24.33 -11.12
N ALA A 73 -11.51 23.29 -11.59
CA ALA A 73 -11.84 22.60 -12.84
C ALA A 73 -13.22 21.93 -12.78
N ILE A 74 -13.52 21.19 -11.71
CA ILE A 74 -14.84 20.56 -11.51
C ILE A 74 -15.96 21.62 -11.50
N GLY A 75 -15.73 22.75 -10.83
CA GLY A 75 -16.69 23.85 -10.76
C GLY A 75 -17.06 24.46 -12.12
N THR A 76 -16.20 24.32 -13.14
CA THR A 76 -16.50 24.76 -14.51
C THR A 76 -17.26 23.72 -15.35
N MET A 77 -17.30 22.45 -14.91
CA MET A 77 -17.91 21.35 -15.66
C MET A 77 -19.28 20.95 -15.12
N ASP A 78 -19.52 21.10 -13.81
CA ASP A 78 -20.75 20.72 -13.14
C ASP A 78 -21.60 21.96 -12.82
N GLU A 79 -22.46 22.41 -13.73
CA GLU A 79 -23.28 23.63 -13.53
C GLU A 79 -24.31 23.51 -12.39
N GLU A 80 -24.83 22.30 -12.15
CA GLU A 80 -25.87 22.05 -11.13
C GLU A 80 -25.29 21.90 -9.72
N GLY A 81 -23.99 21.59 -9.61
CA GLY A 81 -23.23 21.66 -8.35
C GLY A 81 -23.49 20.53 -7.37
N LEU A 82 -24.37 19.59 -7.73
CA LEU A 82 -24.89 18.55 -6.83
C LEU A 82 -23.82 17.49 -6.49
N GLN A 83 -22.78 17.34 -7.31
CA GLN A 83 -21.79 16.26 -7.17
C GLN A 83 -20.34 16.74 -7.00
N ARG A 84 -20.11 18.06 -6.98
CA ARG A 84 -18.75 18.66 -6.92
C ARG A 84 -17.92 18.18 -5.73
N GLY A 85 -18.52 18.10 -4.54
CA GLY A 85 -17.81 17.73 -3.31
C GLY A 85 -17.30 16.28 -3.30
N ALA A 86 -18.13 15.32 -3.74
CA ALA A 86 -17.76 13.90 -3.76
C ALA A 86 -16.63 13.63 -4.75
N ILE A 87 -16.72 14.17 -5.97
CA ILE A 87 -15.68 14.07 -7.00
C ILE A 87 -14.38 14.69 -6.50
N ALA A 88 -14.44 15.90 -5.92
CA ALA A 88 -13.27 16.59 -5.38
C ALA A 88 -12.64 15.84 -4.20
N PHE A 89 -13.44 15.33 -3.26
CA PHE A 89 -12.96 14.56 -2.12
C PHE A 89 -12.26 13.28 -2.57
N GLY A 90 -12.86 12.54 -3.51
CA GLY A 90 -12.26 11.33 -4.06
C GLY A 90 -10.94 11.61 -4.78
N ALA A 91 -10.90 12.63 -5.65
CA ALA A 91 -9.71 13.03 -6.38
C ALA A 91 -8.57 13.47 -5.44
N VAL A 92 -8.87 14.31 -4.44
CA VAL A 92 -7.88 14.79 -3.47
C VAL A 92 -7.39 13.65 -2.57
N THR A 93 -8.26 12.73 -2.16
CA THR A 93 -7.87 11.55 -1.38
C THR A 93 -6.90 10.66 -2.16
N MET A 94 -7.20 10.38 -3.44
CA MET A 94 -6.31 9.62 -4.33
C MET A 94 -4.98 10.35 -4.57
N LEU A 95 -5.01 11.67 -4.73
CA LEU A 95 -3.81 12.51 -4.85
C LEU A 95 -2.93 12.42 -3.60
N VAL A 96 -3.51 12.60 -2.41
CA VAL A 96 -2.79 12.55 -1.13
C VAL A 96 -2.19 11.17 -0.90
N LEU A 97 -2.93 10.10 -1.21
CA LEU A 97 -2.41 8.73 -1.18
C LEU A 97 -1.23 8.58 -2.15
N GLY A 98 -1.39 8.98 -3.41
CA GLY A 98 -0.34 8.85 -4.44
C GLY A 98 0.95 9.58 -4.08
N LEU A 99 0.84 10.84 -3.63
CA LEU A 99 1.99 11.61 -3.15
C LEU A 99 2.60 11.00 -1.88
N GLY A 100 1.76 10.46 -0.97
CA GLY A 100 2.20 9.79 0.25
C GLY A 100 3.01 8.53 -0.05
N LEU A 101 2.56 7.73 -1.03
CA LEU A 101 3.26 6.55 -1.53
C LEU A 101 4.58 6.90 -2.25
N LEU A 102 4.71 8.10 -2.80
CA LEU A 102 5.96 8.59 -3.40
C LEU A 102 6.96 9.08 -2.35
N VAL A 103 6.49 9.81 -1.33
CA VAL A 103 7.35 10.38 -0.29
C VAL A 103 7.80 9.31 0.72
N THR A 104 6.91 8.42 1.14
CA THR A 104 7.19 7.46 2.23
C THR A 104 8.41 6.56 2.00
N PRO A 105 8.66 6.00 0.79
CA PRO A 105 9.88 5.25 0.49
C PRO A 105 11.17 6.02 0.79
N THR A 106 11.18 7.34 0.55
CA THR A 106 12.35 8.18 0.83
C THR A 106 12.61 8.32 2.33
N LEU A 107 11.56 8.23 3.16
CA LEU A 107 11.65 8.39 4.61
C LEU A 107 12.13 7.13 5.33
N THR A 108 11.92 5.94 4.74
CA THR A 108 12.20 4.63 5.37
C THR A 108 13.31 3.82 4.68
N SER A 109 13.53 3.96 3.37
CA SER A 109 14.46 3.09 2.62
C SER A 109 15.92 3.23 3.06
N THR A 110 16.27 4.32 3.73
CA THR A 110 17.61 4.58 4.28
C THR A 110 17.66 4.44 5.80
N ALA A 111 16.60 3.96 6.47
CA ALA A 111 16.53 3.94 7.93
C ALA A 111 17.66 3.15 8.60
N ILE A 112 18.06 1.99 8.07
CA ILE A 112 19.15 1.17 8.62
C ILE A 112 20.46 1.44 7.87
N ASN A 113 20.39 1.57 6.54
CA ASN A 113 21.58 1.86 5.74
C ASN A 113 22.18 3.25 6.01
N GLY A 114 21.37 4.21 6.44
CA GLY A 114 21.82 5.53 6.87
C GLY A 114 22.71 5.45 8.12
N ASP A 115 22.31 4.66 9.12
CA ASP A 115 23.11 4.41 10.32
C ASP A 115 24.43 3.68 9.98
N ARG A 116 24.37 2.71 9.06
CA ARG A 116 25.56 2.03 8.56
C ARG A 116 26.52 3.01 7.89
N ALA A 117 26.01 3.87 7.01
CA ALA A 117 26.81 4.85 6.30
C ALA A 117 27.41 5.92 7.22
N ALA A 118 26.70 6.28 8.29
CA ALA A 118 27.16 7.24 9.31
C ALA A 118 28.08 6.62 10.38
N GLY A 119 28.32 5.30 10.35
CA GLY A 119 29.13 4.60 11.35
C GLY A 119 28.47 4.49 12.74
N THR A 120 27.19 4.86 12.87
CA THR A 120 26.47 4.89 14.16
C THR A 120 25.84 3.55 14.52
N LEU A 121 25.75 2.61 13.58
CA LEU A 121 25.13 1.31 13.82
C LEU A 121 25.84 0.51 14.93
N ALA A 122 27.17 0.50 14.93
CA ALA A 122 27.95 -0.23 15.94
C ALA A 122 27.71 0.34 17.35
N THR A 123 27.60 1.67 17.48
CA THR A 123 27.29 2.34 18.75
C THR A 123 25.89 1.99 19.24
N LEU A 124 24.90 1.90 18.34
CA LEU A 124 23.54 1.48 18.70
C LEU A 124 23.48 0.01 19.14
N GLN A 125 24.32 -0.86 18.57
CA GLN A 125 24.37 -2.29 18.92
C GLN A 125 25.04 -2.58 20.26
N VAL A 126 25.78 -1.64 20.83
CA VAL A 126 26.38 -1.75 22.19
C VAL A 126 25.42 -1.25 23.27
N THR A 127 24.26 -0.70 22.89
CA THR A 127 23.23 -0.29 23.85
C THR A 127 22.45 -1.49 24.40
N LEU A 128 21.75 -1.30 25.52
CA LEU A 128 20.86 -2.30 26.12
C LEU A 128 19.55 -2.51 25.33
N LEU A 129 19.40 -1.88 24.16
CA LEU A 129 18.19 -1.98 23.34
C LEU A 129 18.19 -3.26 22.52
N THR A 130 17.02 -3.86 22.40
CA THR A 130 16.85 -5.04 21.55
C THR A 130 16.81 -4.65 20.06
N PRO A 131 17.20 -5.55 19.14
CA PRO A 131 16.99 -5.36 17.70
C PRO A 131 15.54 -5.02 17.32
N ALA A 132 14.56 -5.60 18.02
CA ALA A 132 13.14 -5.30 17.82
C ALA A 132 12.78 -3.88 18.23
N GLU A 133 13.31 -3.38 19.36
CA GLU A 133 13.09 -2.00 19.81
C GLU A 133 13.68 -0.97 18.86
N ILE A 134 14.88 -1.23 18.33
CA ILE A 134 15.53 -0.37 17.34
C ILE A 134 14.70 -0.32 16.04
N ALA A 135 14.33 -1.49 15.51
CA ALA A 135 13.53 -1.57 14.28
C ALA A 135 12.16 -0.89 14.46
N ALA A 136 11.48 -1.13 15.59
CA ALA A 136 10.17 -0.56 15.87
C ALA A 136 10.24 0.94 16.09
N GLY A 137 11.29 1.45 16.76
CA GLY A 137 11.51 2.88 16.93
C GLY A 137 11.73 3.60 15.60
N LYS A 138 12.53 3.01 14.69
CA LYS A 138 12.73 3.54 13.33
C LYS A 138 11.46 3.49 12.49
N LEU A 139 10.71 2.40 12.57
CA LEU A 139 9.42 2.26 11.91
C LEU A 139 8.43 3.33 12.38
N LEU A 140 8.29 3.49 13.70
CA LEU A 140 7.42 4.47 14.33
C LEU A 140 7.81 5.90 13.96
N ALA A 141 9.10 6.23 13.92
CA ALA A 141 9.58 7.54 13.50
C ALA A 141 9.28 7.82 12.02
N ALA A 142 9.50 6.83 11.14
CA ALA A 142 9.20 6.97 9.72
C ALA A 142 7.68 7.10 9.47
N TRP A 143 6.87 6.31 10.18
CA TRP A 143 5.41 6.39 10.11
C TRP A 143 4.88 7.72 10.65
N ALA A 144 5.37 8.19 11.80
CA ALA A 144 5.00 9.50 12.34
C ALA A 144 5.41 10.65 11.40
N ALA A 145 6.56 10.55 10.74
CA ALA A 145 6.98 11.48 9.70
C ALA A 145 6.01 11.46 8.50
N ALA A 146 5.60 10.28 8.03
CA ALA A 146 4.61 10.16 6.95
C ALA A 146 3.24 10.74 7.38
N CYS A 147 2.80 10.48 8.61
CA CYS A 147 1.58 11.06 9.18
C CYS A 147 1.63 12.59 9.28
N ALA A 148 2.81 13.20 9.45
CA ALA A 148 2.93 14.67 9.45
C ALA A 148 2.53 15.28 8.09
N PHE A 149 2.90 14.64 6.97
CA PHE A 149 2.47 15.04 5.63
C PHE A 149 0.96 14.82 5.44
N LEU A 150 0.43 13.70 5.95
CA LEU A 150 -1.00 13.43 5.92
C LEU A 150 -1.80 14.49 6.71
N VAL A 151 -1.34 14.83 7.92
CA VAL A 151 -1.93 15.90 8.75
C VAL A 151 -1.86 17.26 8.05
N ALA A 152 -0.76 17.57 7.37
CA ALA A 152 -0.64 18.79 6.57
C ALA A 152 -1.66 18.85 5.41
N SER A 153 -2.22 17.71 4.99
CA SER A 153 -3.21 17.61 3.91
C SER A 153 -4.66 17.74 4.41
N ILE A 154 -4.90 17.58 5.73
CA ILE A 154 -6.23 17.65 6.34
C ILE A 154 -7.01 18.93 5.98
N PRO A 155 -6.46 20.16 6.03
CA PRO A 155 -7.26 21.34 5.72
C PRO A 155 -7.83 21.32 4.29
N PHE A 156 -7.11 20.71 3.34
CA PHE A 156 -7.57 20.58 1.95
C PHE A 156 -8.63 19.50 1.79
N LEU A 157 -8.52 18.38 2.50
CA LEU A 157 -9.56 17.36 2.56
C LEU A 157 -10.82 17.85 3.28
N VAL A 158 -10.67 18.69 4.30
CA VAL A 158 -11.79 19.34 4.99
C VAL A 158 -12.47 20.36 4.08
N LEU A 159 -11.70 21.09 3.27
CA LEU A 159 -12.25 22.00 2.27
C LEU A 159 -13.17 21.26 1.29
N THR A 160 -12.79 20.07 0.80
CA THR A 160 -13.65 19.31 -0.12
C THR A 160 -14.94 18.81 0.53
N LEU A 161 -14.95 18.54 1.84
CA LEU A 161 -16.18 18.22 2.58
C LEU A 161 -17.15 19.41 2.63
N PHE A 162 -16.65 20.65 2.68
CA PHE A 162 -17.53 21.82 2.66
C PHE A 162 -18.13 22.09 1.27
N LEU A 163 -17.60 21.46 0.23
CA LEU A 163 -18.02 21.65 -1.16
C LEU A 163 -19.12 20.65 -1.59
N GLY A 164 -19.53 19.69 -0.75
CA GLY A 164 -20.66 18.80 -1.04
C GLY A 164 -20.96 17.81 0.08
N ASP A 165 -21.86 16.86 -0.16
CA ASP A 165 -22.50 16.07 0.90
C ASP A 165 -21.70 14.84 1.37
N THR A 166 -20.36 14.90 1.31
CA THR A 166 -19.53 13.78 1.76
C THR A 166 -19.59 13.65 3.29
N PRO A 167 -19.92 12.46 3.84
CA PRO A 167 -20.04 12.31 5.28
C PRO A 167 -18.65 12.43 5.96
N PRO A 168 -18.55 13.08 7.13
CA PRO A 168 -17.28 13.22 7.86
C PRO A 168 -16.61 11.88 8.25
N THR A 169 -17.41 10.81 8.33
CA THR A 169 -16.92 9.44 8.56
C THR A 169 -16.01 8.96 7.42
N SER A 170 -16.25 9.38 6.18
CA SER A 170 -15.40 9.08 5.02
C SER A 170 -14.02 9.72 5.14
N LEU A 171 -13.93 10.95 5.68
CA LEU A 171 -12.65 11.60 5.97
C LEU A 171 -11.86 10.82 7.02
N LEU A 172 -12.49 10.49 8.15
CA LEU A 172 -11.80 9.76 9.22
C LEU A 172 -11.35 8.36 8.76
N GLY A 173 -12.24 7.63 8.07
CA GLY A 173 -11.93 6.31 7.50
C GLY A 173 -10.78 6.38 6.49
N GLY A 174 -10.84 7.34 5.57
CA GLY A 174 -9.79 7.58 4.57
C GLY A 174 -8.44 7.93 5.21
N LEU A 175 -8.42 8.85 6.19
CA LEU A 175 -7.18 9.22 6.90
C LEU A 175 -6.57 8.04 7.65
N LEU A 176 -7.37 7.25 8.37
CA LEU A 176 -6.89 6.09 9.11
C LEU A 176 -6.34 5.01 8.17
N LEU A 177 -7.03 4.74 7.06
CA LEU A 177 -6.61 3.75 6.09
C LEU A 177 -5.36 4.17 5.33
N VAL A 178 -5.28 5.44 4.90
CA VAL A 178 -4.05 6.00 4.31
C VAL A 178 -2.91 5.91 5.31
N ALA A 179 -3.09 6.34 6.56
CA ALA A 179 -2.07 6.23 7.60
C ALA A 179 -1.58 4.78 7.79
N LEU A 180 -2.49 3.79 7.76
CA LEU A 180 -2.16 2.38 7.85
C LEU A 180 -1.37 1.88 6.64
N LEU A 181 -1.78 2.25 5.42
CA LEU A 181 -1.03 1.93 4.19
C LEU A 181 0.36 2.57 4.17
N LEU A 182 0.51 3.80 4.69
CA LEU A 182 1.84 4.40 4.84
C LEU A 182 2.70 3.61 5.84
N ALA A 183 2.11 3.08 6.92
CA ALA A 183 2.82 2.21 7.87
C ALA A 183 3.34 0.93 7.22
N THR A 184 2.54 0.29 6.35
CA THR A 184 2.97 -0.93 5.65
C THR A 184 4.12 -0.64 4.67
N VAL A 185 4.06 0.49 3.96
CA VAL A 185 5.16 0.97 3.10
C VAL A 185 6.40 1.30 3.92
N CYS A 186 6.26 1.89 5.10
CA CYS A 186 7.37 2.08 6.02
C CYS A 186 8.03 0.75 6.39
N GLY A 187 7.24 -0.30 6.67
CA GLY A 187 7.72 -1.65 6.98
C GLY A 187 8.46 -2.29 5.80
N MET A 188 7.91 -2.20 4.59
CA MET A 188 8.56 -2.70 3.36
C MET A 188 9.91 -2.02 3.12
N GLY A 189 9.97 -0.69 3.21
CA GLY A 189 11.22 0.06 3.02
C GLY A 189 12.25 -0.19 4.12
N LEU A 190 11.81 -0.40 5.36
CA LEU A 190 12.70 -0.81 6.46
C LEU A 190 13.33 -2.18 6.18
N GLY A 191 12.54 -3.12 5.66
CA GLY A 191 13.00 -4.43 5.22
C GLY A 191 14.09 -4.34 4.14
N TRP A 192 13.84 -3.57 3.07
CA TRP A 192 14.85 -3.35 2.02
C TRP A 192 16.10 -2.64 2.56
N SER A 193 15.94 -1.69 3.48
CA SER A 193 17.05 -1.00 4.15
C SER A 193 17.92 -1.95 4.96
N ALA A 194 17.32 -2.99 5.55
CA ALA A 194 18.06 -3.98 6.31
C ALA A 194 18.78 -5.00 5.41
N LEU A 195 18.11 -5.45 4.34
CA LEU A 195 18.54 -6.54 3.46
C LEU A 195 19.63 -6.13 2.48
N VAL A 196 19.56 -4.91 1.93
CA VAL A 196 20.53 -4.40 0.95
C VAL A 196 21.61 -3.61 1.68
N SER A 197 22.87 -3.82 1.32
CA SER A 197 24.01 -3.11 1.94
C SER A 197 24.21 -1.68 1.43
N ARG A 198 23.83 -1.40 0.18
CA ARG A 198 23.94 -0.07 -0.45
C ARG A 198 22.65 0.73 -0.28
N THR A 199 22.78 1.98 0.16
CA THR A 199 21.67 2.94 0.31
C THR A 199 20.86 3.08 -0.99
N ALA A 200 21.54 3.35 -2.11
CA ALA A 200 20.89 3.52 -3.41
C ALA A 200 20.08 2.29 -3.83
N GLY A 201 20.61 1.07 -3.63
CA GLY A 201 19.91 -0.17 -3.98
C GLY A 201 18.64 -0.38 -3.14
N SER A 202 18.70 -0.08 -1.84
CA SER A 202 17.53 -0.14 -0.97
C SER A 202 16.43 0.83 -1.41
N THR A 203 16.81 2.08 -1.75
CA THR A 203 15.85 3.09 -2.21
C THR A 203 15.17 2.65 -3.52
N VAL A 204 15.94 2.16 -4.50
CA VAL A 204 15.38 1.66 -5.76
C VAL A 204 14.42 0.50 -5.54
N LEU A 205 14.79 -0.52 -4.76
CA LEU A 205 13.91 -1.66 -4.51
C LEU A 205 12.63 -1.28 -3.76
N THR A 206 12.70 -0.30 -2.84
CA THR A 206 11.52 0.20 -2.15
C THR A 206 10.56 0.88 -3.13
N PHE A 207 11.08 1.73 -4.03
CA PHE A 207 10.27 2.34 -5.09
C PHE A 207 9.71 1.33 -6.08
N VAL A 208 10.49 0.33 -6.50
CA VAL A 208 10.02 -0.76 -7.37
C VAL A 208 8.90 -1.54 -6.69
N THR A 209 8.98 -1.78 -5.38
CA THR A 209 7.91 -2.46 -4.61
C THR A 209 6.62 -1.63 -4.60
N VAL A 210 6.73 -0.32 -4.33
CA VAL A 210 5.56 0.57 -4.38
C VAL A 210 4.98 0.66 -5.79
N ALA A 211 5.82 0.80 -6.81
CA ALA A 211 5.40 0.80 -8.22
C ALA A 211 4.74 -0.53 -8.62
N ALA A 212 5.23 -1.66 -8.12
CA ALA A 212 4.63 -2.96 -8.37
C ALA A 212 3.21 -3.06 -7.80
N LEU A 213 2.99 -2.53 -6.59
CA LEU A 213 1.67 -2.55 -5.94
C LEU A 213 0.69 -1.52 -6.52
N THR A 214 1.19 -0.42 -7.09
CA THR A 214 0.37 0.71 -7.58
C THR A 214 0.13 0.72 -9.08
N VAL A 215 1.19 0.54 -9.88
CA VAL A 215 1.16 0.67 -11.34
C VAL A 215 1.11 -0.71 -11.99
N PHE A 216 1.90 -1.66 -11.52
CA PHE A 216 1.93 -2.99 -12.16
C PHE A 216 0.71 -3.85 -11.83
N THR A 217 0.01 -3.61 -10.73
CA THR A 217 -1.24 -4.31 -10.42
C THR A 217 -2.33 -4.11 -11.49
N PRO A 218 -2.76 -2.88 -11.87
CA PRO A 218 -3.74 -2.70 -12.94
C PRO A 218 -3.18 -3.06 -14.32
N MET A 219 -1.87 -2.83 -14.55
CA MET A 219 -1.23 -3.21 -15.81
C MET A 219 -1.26 -4.74 -16.02
N LEU A 220 -0.89 -5.52 -15.00
CA LEU A 220 -0.93 -6.97 -15.06
C LEU A 220 -2.36 -7.49 -15.19
N PHE A 221 -3.31 -6.88 -14.48
CA PHE A 221 -4.73 -7.20 -14.64
C PHE A 221 -5.18 -7.03 -16.10
N GLY A 222 -4.89 -5.89 -16.72
CA GLY A 222 -5.20 -5.66 -18.14
C GLY A 222 -4.54 -6.68 -19.08
N LEU A 223 -3.30 -7.07 -18.80
CA LEU A 223 -2.60 -8.12 -19.55
C LEU A 223 -3.22 -9.51 -19.38
N THR A 224 -3.98 -9.76 -18.30
CA THR A 224 -4.69 -11.02 -18.12
C THR A 224 -5.99 -11.13 -18.91
N LEU A 225 -6.59 -10.00 -19.32
CA LEU A 225 -7.88 -9.98 -20.03
C LEU A 225 -7.94 -10.96 -21.23
N PRO A 226 -7.00 -10.94 -22.20
CA PRO A 226 -7.07 -11.87 -23.33
C PRO A 226 -6.87 -13.33 -22.93
N VAL A 227 -6.26 -13.61 -21.77
CA VAL A 227 -6.04 -14.97 -21.26
C VAL A 227 -7.28 -15.51 -20.55
N VAL A 228 -8.11 -14.62 -19.98
CA VAL A 228 -9.36 -14.99 -19.30
C VAL A 228 -10.59 -14.89 -20.20
N THR A 229 -10.44 -14.40 -21.43
CA THR A 229 -11.52 -14.43 -22.43
C THR A 229 -11.66 -15.82 -23.05
N THR A 230 -12.84 -16.40 -22.96
CA THR A 230 -13.17 -17.69 -23.61
C THR A 230 -14.43 -17.56 -24.45
N THR A 231 -14.46 -18.28 -25.59
CA THR A 231 -15.66 -18.37 -26.42
C THR A 231 -16.53 -19.52 -25.94
N GLU A 232 -17.71 -19.22 -25.43
CA GLU A 232 -18.68 -20.20 -24.94
C GLU A 232 -20.10 -19.89 -25.39
N ASP A 233 -20.98 -20.87 -25.28
CA ASP A 233 -22.39 -20.73 -25.59
C ASP A 233 -23.09 -20.13 -24.35
N VAL A 234 -23.39 -18.83 -24.42
CA VAL A 234 -24.05 -18.08 -23.33
C VAL A 234 -25.55 -17.97 -23.58
N ARG A 235 -26.32 -17.84 -22.49
CA ARG A 235 -27.73 -17.49 -22.56
C ARG A 235 -27.84 -15.97 -22.65
N VAL A 236 -28.49 -15.50 -23.70
CA VAL A 236 -28.71 -14.09 -23.97
C VAL A 236 -30.21 -13.85 -23.92
N TYR A 237 -30.62 -12.79 -23.25
CA TYR A 237 -31.95 -12.22 -23.38
C TYR A 237 -31.90 -11.08 -24.40
N GLY A 238 -32.57 -11.24 -25.53
CA GLY A 238 -32.53 -10.23 -26.60
C GLY A 238 -33.35 -10.64 -27.81
N VAL A 239 -33.21 -9.89 -28.90
CA VAL A 239 -33.92 -10.19 -30.15
C VAL A 239 -33.19 -11.27 -30.93
N PRO A 240 -33.80 -12.44 -31.18
CA PRO A 240 -33.16 -13.52 -31.91
C PRO A 240 -32.87 -13.10 -33.36
N PRO A 241 -31.73 -13.51 -33.95
CA PRO A 241 -31.32 -13.10 -35.31
C PRO A 241 -32.35 -13.42 -36.42
N GLN A 242 -33.22 -14.41 -36.16
CA GLN A 242 -34.22 -14.90 -37.10
C GLN A 242 -35.48 -14.01 -37.14
N GLU A 243 -35.71 -13.17 -36.13
CA GLU A 243 -36.91 -12.33 -36.01
C GLU A 243 -36.69 -10.86 -36.37
N VAL A 244 -35.47 -10.46 -36.77
CA VAL A 244 -35.17 -9.07 -37.20
C VAL A 244 -36.00 -8.62 -38.43
N THR A 245 -36.69 -9.55 -39.09
CA THR A 245 -37.60 -9.28 -40.23
C THR A 245 -39.09 -9.25 -39.86
N SER A 246 -39.43 -9.53 -38.60
CA SER A 246 -40.79 -9.53 -38.07
C SER A 246 -41.23 -8.11 -37.64
N SER A 247 -42.52 -7.80 -37.80
CA SER A 247 -43.10 -6.53 -37.31
C SER A 247 -43.33 -6.48 -35.80
N LEU A 248 -43.11 -7.61 -35.11
CA LEU A 248 -43.16 -7.75 -33.66
C LEU A 248 -41.77 -8.23 -33.22
N MET A 249 -40.91 -7.30 -32.81
CA MET A 249 -39.64 -7.64 -32.20
C MET A 249 -39.88 -7.83 -30.70
N GLU A 250 -39.70 -9.04 -30.22
CA GLU A 250 -39.81 -9.40 -28.80
C GLU A 250 -38.46 -9.93 -28.31
N CYS A 251 -38.13 -9.66 -27.05
CA CYS A 251 -36.92 -10.18 -26.43
C CYS A 251 -37.20 -11.53 -25.80
N GLU A 252 -36.47 -12.56 -26.25
CA GLU A 252 -36.54 -13.91 -25.70
C GLU A 252 -35.16 -14.41 -25.26
N GLU A 253 -35.15 -15.43 -24.40
CA GLU A 253 -33.91 -16.09 -24.00
C GLU A 253 -33.47 -17.09 -25.08
N PHE A 254 -32.31 -16.88 -25.69
CA PHE A 254 -31.72 -17.80 -26.65
C PHE A 254 -30.23 -18.01 -26.37
N THR A 255 -29.67 -19.09 -26.91
CA THR A 255 -28.24 -19.39 -26.77
C THR A 255 -27.47 -18.82 -27.94
N GLN A 256 -26.43 -18.05 -27.65
CA GLN A 256 -25.52 -17.51 -28.65
C GLN A 256 -24.06 -17.74 -28.24
N ARG A 257 -23.24 -18.07 -29.22
CA ARG A 257 -21.80 -18.16 -29.04
C ARG A 257 -21.21 -16.75 -28.91
N SER A 258 -20.68 -16.42 -27.74
CA SER A 258 -20.11 -15.10 -27.44
C SER A 258 -18.72 -15.22 -26.82
N GLU A 259 -17.97 -14.12 -26.86
CA GLU A 259 -16.71 -13.99 -26.12
C GLU A 259 -17.00 -13.47 -24.72
N VAL A 260 -16.68 -14.29 -23.71
CA VAL A 260 -16.96 -14.00 -22.30
C VAL A 260 -15.65 -13.76 -21.57
N MET A 261 -15.58 -12.67 -20.79
CA MET A 261 -14.40 -12.34 -19.99
C MET A 261 -14.55 -12.83 -18.56
N HIS A 262 -13.74 -13.82 -18.16
CA HIS A 262 -13.75 -14.37 -16.80
C HIS A 262 -12.88 -13.56 -15.81
N THR A 263 -13.27 -12.31 -15.56
CA THR A 263 -12.57 -11.37 -14.67
C THR A 263 -12.56 -11.82 -13.21
N GLU A 264 -13.49 -12.69 -12.81
CA GLU A 264 -13.56 -13.31 -11.48
C GLU A 264 -12.32 -14.15 -11.14
N ARG A 265 -11.50 -14.51 -12.15
CA ARG A 265 -10.25 -15.28 -11.97
C ARG A 265 -9.05 -14.41 -11.62
N THR A 266 -9.07 -13.12 -11.95
CA THR A 266 -7.89 -12.23 -11.85
C THR A 266 -8.13 -10.92 -11.10
N TRP A 267 -9.35 -10.67 -10.58
CA TRP A 267 -9.70 -9.47 -9.81
C TRP A 267 -8.77 -9.20 -8.60
N TRP A 268 -8.19 -10.24 -8.00
CA TRP A 268 -7.30 -10.14 -6.84
C TRP A 268 -6.05 -9.29 -7.12
N LEU A 269 -5.63 -9.18 -8.39
CA LEU A 269 -4.56 -8.28 -8.81
C LEU A 269 -4.93 -6.81 -8.55
N LEU A 270 -6.17 -6.42 -8.87
CA LEU A 270 -6.69 -5.08 -8.56
C LEU A 270 -6.93 -4.92 -7.07
N GLY A 271 -7.43 -5.95 -6.38
CA GLY A 271 -7.65 -5.93 -4.93
C GLY A 271 -6.36 -5.64 -4.12
N ALA A 272 -5.18 -5.98 -4.64
CA ALA A 272 -3.90 -5.67 -4.02
C ALA A 272 -3.48 -4.18 -4.12
N ASN A 273 -4.12 -3.41 -5.00
CA ASN A 273 -3.74 -2.04 -5.29
C ASN A 273 -4.17 -1.08 -4.14
N PRO A 274 -3.28 -0.23 -3.59
CA PRO A 274 -3.61 0.66 -2.48
C PRO A 274 -4.69 1.70 -2.82
N PHE A 275 -4.81 2.13 -4.07
CA PHE A 275 -5.89 3.01 -4.51
C PHE A 275 -7.24 2.29 -4.50
N VAL A 276 -7.28 1.03 -4.94
CA VAL A 276 -8.48 0.17 -4.86
C VAL A 276 -8.89 -0.08 -3.42
N ILE A 277 -7.94 -0.34 -2.52
CA ILE A 277 -8.19 -0.53 -1.09
C ILE A 277 -8.86 0.71 -0.49
N VAL A 278 -8.38 1.91 -0.81
CA VAL A 278 -8.99 3.15 -0.31
C VAL A 278 -10.35 3.41 -0.95
N ALA A 279 -10.49 3.24 -2.26
CA ALA A 279 -11.76 3.41 -2.98
C ALA A 279 -12.87 2.52 -2.42
N ASP A 280 -12.58 1.24 -2.19
CA ASP A 280 -13.57 0.26 -1.76
C ASP A 280 -13.91 0.36 -0.25
N ALA A 281 -12.98 0.86 0.58
CA ALA A 281 -13.18 1.02 2.01
C ALA A 281 -13.92 2.30 2.41
N VAL A 282 -13.76 3.38 1.63
CA VAL A 282 -14.40 4.65 1.93
C VAL A 282 -15.90 4.56 1.57
N PRO A 283 -16.82 4.87 2.52
CA PRO A 283 -18.26 4.81 2.29
C PRO A 283 -18.70 5.70 1.12
N ALA A 284 -19.74 5.24 0.40
CA ALA A 284 -20.39 6.03 -0.65
C ALA A 284 -20.99 7.31 -0.05
N THR A 285 -21.02 8.37 -0.84
CA THR A 285 -21.52 9.68 -0.39
C THR A 285 -23.05 9.79 -0.43
N THR A 286 -23.76 8.86 -1.08
CA THR A 286 -25.22 8.91 -1.29
C THR A 286 -25.81 7.52 -1.53
N ASP A 287 -27.07 7.30 -1.15
CA ASP A 287 -27.85 6.07 -1.43
C ASP A 287 -28.32 5.98 -2.91
N THR A 288 -28.11 7.03 -3.70
CA THR A 288 -28.39 7.04 -5.14
C THR A 288 -27.21 6.48 -5.93
N ALA A 289 -27.49 5.95 -7.13
CA ALA A 289 -26.46 5.48 -8.07
C ALA A 289 -25.27 6.45 -8.12
N VAL A 290 -24.08 5.95 -7.84
CA VAL A 290 -22.88 6.77 -7.79
C VAL A 290 -22.57 7.21 -9.22
N PRO A 291 -22.43 8.52 -9.49
CA PRO A 291 -22.12 8.98 -10.83
C PRO A 291 -20.76 8.39 -11.26
N PRO A 292 -20.61 7.94 -12.52
CA PRO A 292 -19.34 7.40 -13.04
C PRO A 292 -18.15 8.37 -12.91
N SER A 293 -18.43 9.66 -12.71
CA SER A 293 -17.46 10.74 -12.51
C SER A 293 -16.88 10.81 -11.09
N GLU A 294 -17.46 10.13 -10.10
CA GLU A 294 -16.93 10.06 -8.73
C GLU A 294 -15.84 8.97 -8.64
N PRO A 295 -14.56 9.35 -8.44
CA PRO A 295 -13.45 8.44 -8.72
C PRO A 295 -13.30 7.30 -7.71
N LEU A 296 -13.68 7.45 -6.44
CA LEU A 296 -13.61 6.36 -5.46
C LEU A 296 -14.71 5.34 -5.73
N GLY A 297 -15.94 5.80 -5.93
CA GLY A 297 -17.09 4.96 -6.22
C GLY A 297 -16.97 4.23 -7.54
N ALA A 298 -16.50 4.90 -8.60
CA ALA A 298 -16.24 4.25 -9.89
C ALA A 298 -15.23 3.09 -9.76
N ILE A 299 -14.16 3.27 -8.97
CA ILE A 299 -13.19 2.20 -8.71
C ILE A 299 -13.81 1.10 -7.84
N ARG A 300 -14.57 1.46 -6.81
CA ARG A 300 -15.24 0.51 -5.90
C ARG A 300 -16.22 -0.39 -6.63
N GLU A 301 -17.13 0.20 -7.40
CA GLU A 301 -18.15 -0.51 -8.17
C GLU A 301 -17.48 -1.32 -9.28
N GLY A 302 -16.56 -0.71 -10.04
CA GLY A 302 -15.83 -1.41 -11.09
C GLY A 302 -15.09 -2.66 -10.58
N VAL A 303 -14.41 -2.60 -9.43
CA VAL A 303 -13.71 -3.78 -8.89
C VAL A 303 -14.67 -4.84 -8.34
N ARG A 304 -15.83 -4.44 -7.81
CA ARG A 304 -16.87 -5.38 -7.35
C ARG A 304 -17.53 -6.09 -8.52
N ASP A 305 -17.84 -5.37 -9.59
CA ASP A 305 -18.40 -5.94 -10.81
C ASP A 305 -17.39 -6.88 -11.50
N LEU A 306 -16.12 -6.48 -11.58
CA LEU A 306 -15.04 -7.33 -12.10
C LEU A 306 -14.80 -8.60 -11.25
N ARG A 307 -15.25 -8.63 -9.99
CA ARG A 307 -15.18 -9.84 -9.16
C ARG A 307 -16.32 -10.81 -9.44
N ASP A 308 -17.49 -10.31 -9.81
CA ASP A 308 -18.68 -11.13 -10.00
C ASP A 308 -18.62 -11.93 -11.32
N GLY A 309 -17.86 -11.43 -12.29
CA GLY A 309 -17.70 -12.10 -13.58
C GLY A 309 -18.96 -11.98 -14.45
N PRO A 310 -19.11 -12.82 -15.48
CA PRO A 310 -20.25 -12.76 -16.39
C PRO A 310 -21.55 -13.22 -15.71
N PRO A 311 -22.70 -12.55 -15.98
CA PRO A 311 -23.99 -12.95 -15.45
C PRO A 311 -24.45 -14.30 -16.04
N PRO A 312 -25.39 -15.01 -15.36
CA PRO A 312 -25.90 -16.28 -15.86
C PRO A 312 -26.78 -16.15 -17.11
N VAL A 313 -27.32 -14.95 -17.37
CA VAL A 313 -28.01 -14.54 -18.60
C VAL A 313 -27.52 -13.13 -18.94
N GLU A 314 -27.01 -12.93 -20.15
CA GLU A 314 -26.61 -11.60 -20.61
C GLU A 314 -27.83 -10.83 -21.15
N ASP A 315 -28.04 -9.59 -20.70
CA ASP A 315 -29.13 -8.75 -21.18
C ASP A 315 -28.66 -7.89 -22.36
N TRP A 316 -29.11 -8.27 -23.55
CA TRP A 316 -28.87 -7.54 -24.80
C TRP A 316 -30.17 -6.95 -25.36
N CYS A 317 -31.26 -6.94 -24.58
CA CYS A 317 -32.52 -6.36 -25.01
C CYS A 317 -32.41 -4.84 -24.99
N TRP A 318 -32.74 -4.19 -26.11
CA TRP A 318 -32.78 -2.72 -26.23
C TRP A 318 -34.20 -2.18 -26.48
N ILE A 319 -35.21 -3.08 -26.51
CA ILE A 319 -36.58 -2.77 -26.93
C ILE A 319 -37.47 -2.41 -25.76
N ASP A 320 -37.28 -3.06 -24.62
CA ASP A 320 -37.97 -2.77 -23.38
C ASP A 320 -36.97 -2.65 -22.21
N ASP A 321 -37.42 -2.03 -21.12
CA ASP A 321 -36.66 -1.93 -19.87
C ASP A 321 -36.84 -3.21 -19.00
N ALA A 322 -37.41 -4.27 -19.56
CA ALA A 322 -37.74 -5.49 -18.84
C ALA A 322 -36.50 -6.39 -18.74
N SER A 323 -35.64 -6.13 -17.76
CA SER A 323 -34.54 -7.03 -17.47
C SER A 323 -35.07 -8.32 -16.81
N PRO A 324 -34.78 -9.53 -17.33
CA PRO A 324 -35.31 -10.75 -16.75
C PRO A 324 -34.81 -10.93 -15.31
N ALA A 325 -35.58 -11.61 -14.46
CA ALA A 325 -35.22 -11.77 -13.03
C ALA A 325 -33.84 -12.43 -12.80
N ASN A 326 -33.25 -13.04 -13.83
CA ASN A 326 -31.95 -13.70 -13.82
C ASN A 326 -30.86 -13.01 -14.66
N SER A 327 -31.11 -11.87 -15.32
CA SER A 327 -30.06 -11.11 -16.06
C SER A 327 -29.11 -10.36 -15.14
N THR A 328 -29.61 -9.92 -13.98
CA THR A 328 -28.76 -9.28 -12.99
C THR A 328 -27.94 -10.37 -12.29
N ALA A 329 -26.63 -10.41 -12.55
CA ALA A 329 -25.71 -11.09 -11.66
C ALA A 329 -26.05 -10.65 -10.23
N SER A 330 -26.10 -11.58 -9.28
CA SER A 330 -26.27 -11.20 -7.87
C SER A 330 -25.08 -10.32 -7.49
N HIS A 331 -25.23 -8.99 -7.54
CA HIS A 331 -24.14 -8.06 -7.31
C HIS A 331 -23.60 -8.32 -5.91
N ASN A 332 -22.41 -8.89 -5.83
CA ASN A 332 -21.76 -9.14 -4.57
C ASN A 332 -21.26 -7.80 -4.06
N THR A 333 -21.99 -7.22 -3.13
CA THR A 333 -21.61 -5.94 -2.51
C THR A 333 -20.54 -6.11 -1.42
N ALA A 334 -20.05 -7.32 -1.19
CA ALA A 334 -19.04 -7.57 -0.16
C ALA A 334 -17.76 -6.75 -0.42
N PRO A 335 -17.19 -6.11 0.60
CA PRO A 335 -15.99 -5.32 0.44
C PRO A 335 -14.80 -6.19 0.01
N VAL A 336 -13.99 -5.64 -0.88
CA VAL A 336 -12.76 -6.22 -1.43
C VAL A 336 -11.52 -5.76 -0.66
N TRP A 337 -11.55 -4.55 -0.10
CA TRP A 337 -10.45 -3.90 0.61
C TRP A 337 -9.81 -4.73 1.74
N PRO A 338 -10.52 -5.60 2.51
CA PRO A 338 -9.88 -6.34 3.59
C PRO A 338 -8.80 -7.30 3.09
N PHE A 339 -8.99 -7.90 1.91
CA PHE A 339 -8.01 -8.77 1.27
C PHE A 339 -6.73 -7.99 0.93
N GLY A 340 -6.88 -6.86 0.24
CA GLY A 340 -5.77 -5.99 -0.13
C GLY A 340 -5.03 -5.47 1.09
N LEU A 341 -5.75 -4.99 2.10
CA LEU A 341 -5.14 -4.48 3.32
C LEU A 341 -4.36 -5.58 4.05
N ALA A 342 -4.92 -6.79 4.16
CA ALA A 342 -4.22 -7.92 4.77
C ALA A 342 -2.90 -8.22 4.05
N LEU A 343 -2.90 -8.23 2.71
CA LEU A 343 -1.68 -8.39 1.92
C LEU A 343 -0.64 -7.31 2.24
N HIS A 344 -1.02 -6.04 2.26
CA HIS A 344 -0.12 -4.93 2.61
C HIS A 344 0.45 -5.06 4.02
N VAL A 345 -0.40 -5.39 5.00
CA VAL A 345 0.04 -5.61 6.39
C VAL A 345 1.03 -6.76 6.48
N LEU A 346 0.78 -7.87 5.77
CA LEU A 346 1.70 -9.00 5.71
C LEU A 346 3.05 -8.62 5.09
N LEU A 347 3.05 -7.86 3.98
CA LEU A 347 4.29 -7.39 3.34
C LEU A 347 5.07 -6.43 4.26
N GLY A 348 4.38 -5.48 4.90
CA GLY A 348 4.99 -4.57 5.87
C GLY A 348 5.57 -5.30 7.08
N ALA A 349 4.82 -6.25 7.64
CA ALA A 349 5.27 -7.09 8.77
C ALA A 349 6.45 -7.99 8.38
N ALA A 350 6.45 -8.57 7.18
CA ALA A 350 7.57 -9.33 6.66
C ALA A 350 8.83 -8.47 6.54
N GLY A 351 8.69 -7.24 6.05
CA GLY A 351 9.77 -6.25 6.01
C GLY A 351 10.33 -5.92 7.41
N PHE A 352 9.44 -5.70 8.38
CA PHE A 352 9.83 -5.50 9.78
C PHE A 352 10.58 -6.71 10.37
N VAL A 353 10.05 -7.92 10.20
CA VAL A 353 10.69 -9.16 10.67
C VAL A 353 12.06 -9.36 10.03
N ALA A 354 12.20 -9.08 8.74
CA ALA A 354 13.49 -9.12 8.05
C ALA A 354 14.49 -8.12 8.65
N ALA A 355 14.04 -6.92 9.01
CA ALA A 355 14.87 -5.91 9.66
C ALA A 355 15.38 -6.36 11.03
N VAL A 356 14.49 -6.88 11.90
CA VAL A 356 14.87 -7.40 13.22
C VAL A 356 15.89 -8.54 13.10
N ARG A 357 15.65 -9.49 12.17
CA ARG A 357 16.56 -10.62 11.94
C ARG A 357 17.94 -10.17 11.46
N ARG A 358 18.01 -9.14 10.61
CA ARG A 358 19.29 -8.60 10.11
C ARG A 358 20.06 -7.80 11.15
N LEU A 359 19.38 -7.13 12.07
CA LEU A 359 20.01 -6.41 13.18
C LEU A 359 20.59 -7.36 14.25
N ARG A 360 20.09 -8.61 14.34
CA ARG A 360 20.56 -9.63 15.27
C ARG A 360 21.96 -10.18 14.96
N VAL A 361 22.36 -10.22 13.69
CA VAL A 361 23.58 -10.92 13.28
C VAL A 361 24.81 -10.15 13.81
N PRO A 362 25.63 -10.73 14.71
CA PRO A 362 26.88 -10.11 15.12
C PRO A 362 27.73 -9.92 13.86
N GLN A 363 28.24 -8.72 13.60
CA GLN A 363 29.09 -8.48 12.43
C GLN A 363 30.47 -9.13 12.66
N HIS A 364 30.55 -10.45 12.50
CA HIS A 364 31.80 -11.19 12.53
C HIS A 364 32.64 -10.94 11.26
N HIS A 365 31.98 -10.52 10.18
CA HIS A 365 32.60 -10.08 8.93
C HIS A 365 31.99 -8.76 8.49
N LEU A 366 32.79 -7.70 8.54
CA LEU A 366 32.46 -6.42 7.94
C LEU A 366 32.39 -6.58 6.41
N ALA A 367 31.33 -6.07 5.79
CA ALA A 367 31.26 -6.02 4.33
C ALA A 367 32.40 -5.13 3.79
N ARG A 368 33.07 -5.55 2.70
CA ARG A 368 34.15 -4.75 2.10
C ARG A 368 33.69 -3.31 1.85
N GLY A 369 34.34 -2.34 2.50
CA GLY A 369 34.09 -0.90 2.34
C GLY A 369 33.46 -0.18 3.54
N THR A 370 33.15 -0.85 4.65
CA THR A 370 32.69 -0.18 5.88
C THR A 370 33.87 0.41 6.65
N ARG A 371 33.87 1.72 6.90
CA ARG A 371 34.77 2.38 7.85
C ARG A 371 34.18 2.25 9.26
N VAL A 372 34.93 1.64 10.18
CA VAL A 372 34.64 1.67 11.61
C VAL A 372 35.43 2.84 12.19
N ALA A 373 34.78 3.68 12.99
CA ALA A 373 35.43 4.76 13.73
C ALA A 373 36.16 4.21 14.96
#